data_AF-A0A2H5SH46-F1
#
_entry.id   AF-A0A2H5SH46-F1
#
_cell.length_a   1.000
_cell.length_b   1.000
_cell.length_c   1.000
_cell.angle_alpha   90.00
_cell.angle_beta   90.00
_cell.angle_gamma   90.00
#
_symmetry.space_group_name_H-M   'P 1'
#
loop_
_entity.id
_entity.type
_entity.pdbx_description
1 polymer ?
#
loop_
_entity_poly.entity_id
_entity_poly.type
_entity_poly.pdbx_seq_one_letter_code
_entity_poly.pdbx_strand_id
1 'polypeptide(L)'
;MVNAQEWLDNNYPINGTCINEDDKENYGKRREEIVELDISNKNLEGPLAKDGGWINLRKLNMSFNNITHGSVGHNSVKDMSNLEEIDYSHNSRSGTWGSPASFPKLKKLNLSNNYIRKADLAHAPELTHLDVSNNQLAELNIPSKNLQELNCSDNPPLTNLSLASDSSPQVTVLVVAFLDLL
;
A
#
# COMPACT_ATOMS: atom_id res chain seq x y z
N MET A 1 -1.14 15.56 -16.08
CA MET A 1 -0.74 14.32 -15.41
C MET A 1 0.61 13.92 -15.98
N VAL A 2 1.47 13.31 -15.16
CA VAL A 2 2.82 12.88 -15.54
C VAL A 2 2.91 11.38 -15.36
N ASN A 3 3.53 10.65 -16.30
CA ASN A 3 3.70 9.21 -16.14
C ASN A 3 4.48 8.91 -14.84
N ALA A 4 3.91 8.08 -13.97
CA ALA A 4 4.45 7.83 -12.64
C ALA A 4 5.86 7.22 -12.66
N GLN A 5 6.07 6.20 -13.50
CA GLN A 5 7.37 5.53 -13.62
C GLN A 5 8.42 6.46 -14.22
N GLU A 6 8.09 7.19 -15.28
CA GLU A 6 9.00 8.15 -15.90
C GLU A 6 9.40 9.25 -14.92
N TRP A 7 8.44 9.80 -14.17
CA TRP A 7 8.73 10.79 -13.14
C TRP A 7 9.66 10.23 -12.06
N LEU A 8 9.42 8.99 -11.60
CA LEU A 8 10.25 8.33 -10.61
C LEU A 8 11.68 8.11 -11.12
N ASP A 9 11.84 7.64 -12.37
CA ASP A 9 13.15 7.38 -12.97
C ASP A 9 13.93 8.66 -13.24
N ASN A 10 13.25 9.76 -13.57
CA ASN A 10 13.88 11.06 -13.76
C ASN A 10 14.35 11.69 -12.44
N ASN A 11 13.59 11.53 -11.36
CA ASN A 11 13.90 12.14 -10.06
C ASN A 11 14.79 11.27 -9.17
N TYR A 12 14.64 9.95 -9.29
CA TYR A 12 15.37 8.93 -8.54
C TYR A 12 15.90 7.88 -9.52
N PRO A 13 16.96 8.18 -10.30
CA PRO A 13 17.47 7.25 -11.32
C PRO A 13 17.95 5.93 -10.69
N ILE A 14 17.67 4.80 -11.37
CA ILE A 14 18.10 3.48 -10.90
C ILE A 14 19.64 3.32 -10.87
N ASN A 15 20.32 3.91 -11.85
CA ASN A 15 21.78 3.91 -11.98
C ASN A 15 22.33 5.32 -11.71
N GLY A 16 21.95 5.89 -10.57
CA GLY A 16 22.35 7.23 -10.20
C GLY A 16 21.90 7.57 -8.79
N THR A 17 22.02 8.84 -8.46
CA THR A 17 21.55 9.42 -7.20
C THR A 17 20.31 10.25 -7.45
N CYS A 18 19.45 10.37 -6.44
CA CYS A 18 18.33 11.30 -6.43
C CYS A 18 18.79 12.71 -6.83
N ILE A 19 18.07 13.30 -7.78
CA ILE A 19 18.28 14.68 -8.25
C ILE A 19 17.09 15.59 -7.95
N ASN A 20 16.07 15.08 -7.24
CA ASN A 20 14.91 15.85 -6.85
C ASN A 20 15.27 16.83 -5.74
N GLU A 21 15.46 18.10 -6.09
CA GLU A 21 15.85 19.17 -5.16
C GLU A 21 14.81 19.43 -4.06
N ASP A 22 13.54 19.06 -4.28
CA ASP A 22 12.48 19.17 -3.28
C ASP A 22 12.61 18.11 -2.18
N ASP A 23 13.21 16.94 -2.48
CA ASP A 23 13.46 15.86 -1.52
C ASP A 23 14.86 15.98 -0.93
N LYS A 24 15.02 16.94 -0.01
CA LYS A 24 16.32 17.23 0.64
C LYS A 24 16.88 16.04 1.43
N GLU A 25 16.00 15.18 1.96
CA GLU A 25 16.41 14.02 2.76
C GLU A 25 17.03 12.94 1.88
N ASN A 26 16.54 12.78 0.65
CA ASN A 26 17.06 11.76 -0.28
C ASN A 26 17.98 12.33 -1.35
N TYR A 27 18.09 13.65 -1.52
CA TYR A 27 18.96 14.27 -2.52
C TYR A 27 20.40 13.71 -2.45
N GLY A 28 20.93 13.26 -3.58
CA GLY A 28 22.25 12.66 -3.65
C GLY A 28 22.35 11.20 -3.17
N LYS A 29 21.27 10.58 -2.66
CA LYS A 29 21.25 9.15 -2.30
C LYS A 29 20.92 8.27 -3.51
N ARG A 30 21.51 7.08 -3.59
CA ARG A 30 21.03 6.01 -4.49
C ARG A 30 19.74 5.41 -3.94
N ARG A 31 18.92 4.77 -4.79
CA ARG A 31 17.67 4.11 -4.36
C ARG A 31 17.88 3.14 -3.19
N GLU A 32 19.01 2.44 -3.17
CA GLU A 32 19.36 1.45 -2.13
C GLU A 32 19.64 2.09 -0.77
N GLU A 33 19.90 3.39 -0.72
CA GLU A 33 20.16 4.16 0.50
C GLU A 33 18.89 4.85 1.04
N ILE A 34 17.80 4.85 0.26
CA ILE A 34 16.54 5.51 0.62
C ILE A 34 15.72 4.60 1.53
N VAL A 35 15.29 5.16 2.66
CA VAL A 35 14.51 4.48 3.70
C VAL A 35 13.05 4.93 3.71
N GLU A 36 12.81 6.20 3.39
CA GLU A 36 11.47 6.79 3.32
C GLU A 36 11.37 7.55 2.01
N LEU A 37 10.33 7.26 1.23
CA LEU A 37 10.07 7.90 -0.06
C LEU A 37 8.66 8.50 -0.07
N ASP A 38 8.58 9.79 -0.33
CA ASP A 38 7.33 10.51 -0.53
C ASP A 38 7.23 11.04 -1.95
N ILE A 39 6.30 10.46 -2.72
CA ILE A 39 5.93 10.90 -4.07
C ILE A 39 4.45 11.30 -4.13
N SER A 40 3.87 11.66 -2.98
CA SER A 40 2.48 12.07 -2.89
C SER A 40 2.23 13.41 -3.58
N ASN A 41 1.00 13.57 -4.09
CA ASN A 41 0.54 14.82 -4.68
C ASN A 41 1.48 15.37 -5.78
N LYS A 42 1.94 14.49 -6.68
CA LYS A 42 2.81 14.85 -7.81
C LYS A 42 2.07 14.79 -9.15
N ASN A 43 0.74 14.66 -9.13
CA ASN A 43 -0.11 14.54 -10.32
C ASN A 43 0.35 13.38 -11.24
N LEU A 44 0.81 12.30 -10.62
CA LEU A 44 1.34 11.11 -11.30
C LEU A 44 0.20 10.26 -11.80
N GLU A 45 0.36 9.61 -12.95
CA GLU A 45 -0.63 8.68 -13.50
C GLU A 45 -0.02 7.42 -14.07
N GLY A 46 -0.89 6.42 -14.30
CA GLY A 46 -0.51 5.18 -14.92
C GLY A 46 0.17 4.21 -13.94
N PRO A 47 0.90 3.22 -14.45
CA PRO A 47 1.54 2.21 -13.62
C PRO A 47 2.87 2.68 -13.00
N LEU A 48 3.19 2.10 -11.84
CA LEU A 48 4.51 2.15 -11.22
C LEU A 48 5.08 0.71 -11.14
N ALA A 49 5.58 0.21 -12.27
CA ALA A 49 5.77 -1.23 -12.53
C ALA A 49 7.24 -1.68 -12.71
N LYS A 50 8.23 -0.78 -12.59
CA LYS A 50 9.67 -1.07 -12.78
C LYS A 50 10.53 -0.46 -11.67
N ASP A 51 10.30 -0.97 -10.48
CA ASP A 51 10.77 -0.42 -9.23
C ASP A 51 11.77 -1.40 -8.61
N GLY A 52 13.02 -1.27 -9.04
CA GLY A 52 14.18 -1.96 -8.45
C GLY A 52 15.07 -1.01 -7.67
N GLY A 53 15.84 -1.57 -6.74
CA GLY A 53 16.84 -0.86 -5.96
C GLY A 53 16.34 -0.27 -4.64
N TRP A 54 15.09 -0.49 -4.25
CA TRP A 54 14.50 0.06 -3.01
C TRP A 54 14.75 -0.80 -1.76
N ILE A 55 15.88 -1.50 -1.71
CA ILE A 55 16.16 -2.62 -0.79
C ILE A 55 16.06 -2.25 0.70
N ASN A 56 16.23 -0.98 1.05
CA ASN A 56 16.15 -0.48 2.43
C ASN A 56 14.88 0.35 2.70
N LEU A 57 13.96 0.43 1.73
CA LEU A 57 12.74 1.21 1.85
C LEU A 57 11.81 0.60 2.92
N ARG A 58 11.42 1.43 3.88
CA ARG A 58 10.55 1.10 5.00
C ARG A 58 9.22 1.85 4.94
N LYS A 59 9.21 3.08 4.42
CA LYS A 59 7.99 3.88 4.26
C LYS A 59 7.85 4.38 2.84
N LEU A 60 6.65 4.22 2.29
CA LEU A 60 6.32 4.66 0.95
C LEU A 60 4.99 5.41 0.95
N ASN A 61 5.03 6.70 0.65
CA ASN A 61 3.84 7.51 0.45
C ASN A 61 3.69 7.84 -1.04
N MET A 62 2.61 7.34 -1.66
CA MET A 62 2.25 7.60 -3.05
C MET A 62 0.84 8.18 -3.18
N SER A 63 0.30 8.69 -2.08
CA SER A 63 -1.08 9.18 -2.00
C SER A 63 -1.35 10.39 -2.90
N PHE A 64 -2.62 10.69 -3.16
CA PHE A 64 -3.05 11.85 -3.95
C PHE A 64 -2.42 11.88 -5.36
N ASN A 65 -2.51 10.75 -6.06
CA ASN A 65 -2.10 10.63 -7.46
C ASN A 65 -3.19 9.91 -8.26
N ASN A 66 -2.90 9.53 -9.49
CA ASN A 66 -3.76 8.76 -10.39
C ASN A 66 -3.09 7.43 -10.77
N ILE A 67 -2.38 6.81 -9.82
CA ILE A 67 -1.62 5.56 -10.05
C ILE A 67 -2.61 4.39 -10.09
N THR A 68 -2.64 3.67 -11.21
CA THR A 68 -3.67 2.65 -11.48
C THR A 68 -3.27 1.26 -11.00
N HIS A 69 -1.96 0.99 -10.87
CA HIS A 69 -1.37 -0.22 -10.29
C HIS A 69 0.14 0.01 -10.04
N GLY A 70 0.73 -0.72 -9.09
CA GLY A 70 2.18 -0.71 -8.85
C GLY A 70 2.72 -2.13 -8.58
N SER A 71 4.04 -2.32 -8.68
CA SER A 71 4.67 -3.61 -8.33
C SER A 71 4.64 -3.90 -6.83
N VAL A 72 4.35 -2.88 -6.02
CA VAL A 72 4.08 -2.98 -4.59
C VAL A 72 2.88 -3.92 -4.39
N GLY A 73 3.17 -5.20 -4.12
CA GLY A 73 2.16 -6.23 -3.86
C GLY A 73 1.94 -7.26 -4.98
N HIS A 74 2.84 -7.40 -5.96
CA HIS A 74 2.81 -8.50 -6.94
C HIS A 74 4.21 -9.07 -7.21
N ASN A 75 4.45 -10.35 -6.88
CA ASN A 75 5.50 -11.31 -7.33
C ASN A 75 6.91 -10.83 -7.77
N SER A 76 7.37 -9.61 -7.48
CA SER A 76 8.64 -9.08 -7.98
C SER A 76 9.40 -8.21 -6.98
N VAL A 77 9.00 -8.16 -5.71
CA VAL A 77 9.63 -7.26 -4.72
C VAL A 77 10.44 -8.02 -3.68
N LYS A 78 11.52 -8.67 -4.13
CA LYS A 78 12.65 -8.95 -3.23
C LYS A 78 13.17 -7.62 -2.63
N ASP A 79 13.13 -6.57 -3.45
CA ASP A 79 13.66 -5.25 -3.16
C ASP A 79 12.78 -4.38 -2.25
N MET A 80 11.53 -4.72 -1.94
CA MET A 80 10.70 -3.95 -0.97
C MET A 80 10.17 -4.82 0.17
N SER A 81 10.86 -5.93 0.44
CA SER A 81 10.54 -6.84 1.54
C SER A 81 10.67 -6.18 2.93
N ASN A 82 11.26 -4.99 2.99
CA ASN A 82 11.45 -4.20 4.21
C ASN A 82 10.36 -3.15 4.47
N LEU A 83 9.35 -3.02 3.59
CA LEU A 83 8.25 -2.06 3.79
C LEU A 83 7.49 -2.35 5.09
N GLU A 84 7.33 -1.30 5.90
CA GLU A 84 6.61 -1.28 7.17
C GLU A 84 5.35 -0.40 7.07
N GLU A 85 5.38 0.65 6.26
CA GLU A 85 4.26 1.58 6.10
C GLU A 85 4.07 1.94 4.62
N ILE A 86 2.84 1.82 4.13
CA ILE A 86 2.45 2.21 2.77
C ILE A 86 1.21 3.10 2.85
N ASP A 87 1.28 4.27 2.22
CA ASP A 87 0.12 5.09 1.91
C ASP A 87 -0.10 5.14 0.40
N TYR A 88 -1.16 4.49 -0.06
CA TYR A 88 -1.64 4.47 -1.45
C TYR A 88 -2.97 5.23 -1.59
N SER A 89 -3.42 5.94 -0.55
CA SER A 89 -4.75 6.57 -0.55
C SER A 89 -4.94 7.60 -1.67
N HIS A 90 -6.19 7.87 -2.05
CA HIS A 90 -6.51 8.85 -3.10
C HIS A 90 -5.77 8.57 -4.40
N ASN A 91 -5.98 7.37 -4.95
CA ASN A 91 -5.46 6.93 -6.25
C ASN A 91 -6.56 6.29 -7.09
N SER A 92 -6.18 5.74 -8.25
CA SER A 92 -7.12 5.10 -9.18
C SER A 92 -6.94 3.59 -9.28
N ARG A 93 -6.49 2.94 -8.20
CA ARG A 93 -6.34 1.48 -8.18
C ARG A 93 -7.69 0.82 -8.23
N SER A 94 -7.90 -0.05 -9.21
CA SER A 94 -9.07 -0.94 -9.29
C SER A 94 -8.68 -2.41 -9.19
N GLY A 95 -9.63 -3.31 -8.94
CA GLY A 95 -9.38 -4.76 -8.93
C GLY A 95 -8.83 -5.26 -7.58
N THR A 96 -7.82 -6.13 -7.61
CA THR A 96 -7.27 -6.76 -6.39
C THR A 96 -6.04 -6.04 -5.89
N TRP A 97 -6.00 -5.68 -4.60
CA TRP A 97 -4.79 -5.33 -3.89
C TRP A 97 -4.22 -6.56 -3.16
N GLY A 98 -2.90 -6.69 -3.18
CA GLY A 98 -2.20 -7.79 -2.52
C GLY A 98 -2.01 -9.02 -3.41
N SER A 99 -1.09 -9.87 -2.99
CA SER A 99 -0.70 -11.11 -3.65
C SER A 99 -0.45 -12.16 -2.57
N PRO A 100 -0.57 -13.47 -2.88
CA PRO A 100 -0.26 -14.56 -1.94
C PRO A 100 1.17 -14.51 -1.34
N ALA A 101 2.06 -13.67 -1.86
CA ALA A 101 3.40 -13.49 -1.35
C ALA A 101 3.85 -12.03 -1.40
N SER A 102 3.49 -11.19 -0.43
CA SER A 102 4.24 -9.94 -0.19
C SER A 102 3.88 -9.29 1.14
N PHE A 103 4.85 -8.61 1.76
CA PHE A 103 4.78 -7.75 2.95
C PHE A 103 4.98 -8.40 4.34
N PRO A 104 6.07 -9.16 4.56
CA PRO A 104 6.32 -9.82 5.84
C PRO A 104 6.54 -8.85 7.02
N LYS A 105 6.82 -7.57 6.76
CA LYS A 105 7.10 -6.56 7.79
C LYS A 105 6.08 -5.41 7.83
N LEU A 106 5.06 -5.45 6.98
CA LEU A 106 4.12 -4.34 6.85
C LEU A 106 3.24 -4.25 8.09
N LYS A 107 3.22 -3.06 8.69
CA LYS A 107 2.50 -2.73 9.92
C LYS A 107 1.33 -1.81 9.67
N LYS A 108 1.46 -0.88 8.72
CA LYS A 108 0.42 0.10 8.38
C LYS A 108 0.19 0.15 6.88
N LEU A 109 -1.08 0.11 6.50
CA LEU A 109 -1.49 0.17 5.11
C LEU A 109 -2.73 1.05 4.96
N ASN A 110 -2.59 2.12 4.17
CA ASN A 110 -3.72 2.97 3.80
C ASN A 110 -3.99 2.82 2.29
N LEU A 111 -5.17 2.28 1.98
CA LEU A 111 -5.70 2.07 0.63
C LEU A 111 -6.99 2.86 0.40
N SER A 112 -7.34 3.77 1.31
CA SER A 112 -8.60 4.50 1.26
C SER A 112 -8.75 5.30 -0.04
N ASN A 113 -9.98 5.60 -0.43
CA ASN A 113 -10.26 6.46 -1.59
C ASN A 113 -9.62 5.92 -2.88
N ASN A 114 -9.95 4.68 -3.21
CA ASN A 114 -9.55 3.99 -4.43
C ASN A 114 -10.77 3.25 -5.03
N TYR A 115 -10.55 2.36 -6.00
CA TYR A 115 -11.59 1.53 -6.63
C TYR A 115 -11.35 0.04 -6.40
N ILE A 116 -10.70 -0.32 -5.29
CA ILE A 116 -10.29 -1.70 -4.97
C ILE A 116 -11.54 -2.54 -4.72
N ARG A 117 -11.57 -3.74 -5.32
CA ARG A 117 -12.66 -4.71 -5.20
C ARG A 117 -12.30 -5.89 -4.31
N LYS A 118 -11.02 -6.24 -4.22
CA LYS A 118 -10.52 -7.32 -3.37
C LYS A 118 -9.24 -6.88 -2.70
N ALA A 119 -9.07 -7.19 -1.42
CA ALA A 119 -7.81 -7.00 -0.72
C ALA A 119 -7.40 -8.32 -0.07
N ASP A 120 -6.30 -8.91 -0.56
CA ASP A 120 -5.73 -10.14 -0.01
C ASP A 120 -4.41 -9.84 0.72
N LEU A 121 -4.52 -9.74 2.04
CA LEU A 121 -3.46 -9.34 2.97
C LEU A 121 -3.17 -10.44 4.00
N ALA A 122 -3.65 -11.67 3.78
CA ALA A 122 -3.44 -12.79 4.70
C ALA A 122 -1.96 -13.06 5.02
N HIS A 123 -1.05 -12.66 4.11
CA HIS A 123 0.39 -12.83 4.25
C HIS A 123 1.14 -11.58 4.73
N ALA A 124 0.44 -10.66 5.40
CA ALA A 124 1.02 -9.51 6.10
C ALA A 124 0.96 -9.69 7.63
N PRO A 125 1.68 -10.67 8.22
CA PRO A 125 1.46 -11.10 9.61
C PRO A 125 1.67 -10.01 10.66
N GLU A 126 2.46 -8.98 10.35
CA GLU A 126 2.77 -7.86 11.25
C GLU A 126 1.79 -6.68 11.12
N LEU A 127 0.72 -6.81 10.31
CA LEU A 127 -0.22 -5.71 10.06
C LEU A 127 -1.00 -5.36 11.33
N THR A 128 -0.95 -4.08 11.70
CA THR A 128 -1.60 -3.54 12.90
C THR A 128 -2.67 -2.50 12.56
N HIS A 129 -2.51 -1.74 11.48
CA HIS A 129 -3.44 -0.71 11.05
C HIS A 129 -3.76 -0.86 9.56
N LEU A 130 -5.04 -0.94 9.23
CA LEU A 130 -5.52 -1.05 7.86
C LEU A 130 -6.68 -0.09 7.61
N ASP A 131 -6.52 0.79 6.62
CA ASP A 131 -7.62 1.59 6.08
C ASP A 131 -7.89 1.18 4.63
N VAL A 132 -9.09 0.67 4.38
CA VAL A 132 -9.62 0.32 3.05
C VAL A 132 -10.94 1.05 2.79
N SER A 133 -11.22 2.14 3.51
CA SER A 133 -12.45 2.89 3.38
C SER A 133 -12.62 3.52 1.99
N ASN A 134 -13.84 3.86 1.60
CA ASN A 134 -14.10 4.56 0.33
C ASN A 134 -13.53 3.78 -0.87
N ASN A 135 -13.96 2.53 -1.03
CA ASN A 135 -13.55 1.61 -2.08
C ASN A 135 -14.78 0.87 -2.65
N GLN A 136 -14.54 -0.17 -3.47
CA GLN A 136 -15.58 -1.05 -4.02
C GLN A 136 -15.43 -2.48 -3.49
N LEU A 137 -14.98 -2.61 -2.24
CA LEU A 137 -14.51 -3.86 -1.67
C LEU A 137 -15.65 -4.89 -1.56
N ALA A 138 -15.46 -6.05 -2.15
CA ALA A 138 -16.37 -7.20 -2.06
C ALA A 138 -15.75 -8.38 -1.28
N GLU A 139 -14.41 -8.47 -1.28
CA GLU A 139 -13.66 -9.51 -0.60
C GLU A 139 -12.48 -8.91 0.17
N LEU A 140 -12.40 -9.20 1.47
CA LEU A 140 -11.31 -8.77 2.34
C LEU A 140 -10.74 -10.00 3.07
N ASN A 141 -9.45 -10.27 2.86
CA ASN A 141 -8.72 -11.32 3.56
C ASN A 141 -7.56 -10.69 4.32
N ILE A 142 -7.57 -10.77 5.65
CA ILE A 142 -6.62 -10.04 6.52
C ILE A 142 -6.04 -10.94 7.59
N PRO A 143 -4.82 -10.64 8.10
CA PRO A 143 -4.27 -11.36 9.22
C PRO A 143 -5.00 -10.90 10.49
N SER A 144 -5.49 -11.86 11.27
CA SER A 144 -6.28 -11.55 12.47
C SER A 144 -5.46 -11.32 13.73
N LYS A 145 -4.20 -11.78 13.74
CA LYS A 145 -3.42 -11.92 14.98
C LYS A 145 -2.98 -10.59 15.61
N ASN A 146 -2.56 -9.63 14.79
CA ASN A 146 -1.90 -8.40 15.26
C ASN A 146 -2.70 -7.13 14.92
N LEU A 147 -3.86 -7.26 14.27
CA LEU A 147 -4.64 -6.12 13.80
C LEU A 147 -5.28 -5.37 14.98
N GLN A 148 -4.98 -4.08 15.08
CA GLN A 148 -5.45 -3.17 16.14
C GLN A 148 -6.55 -2.25 15.60
N GLU A 149 -6.41 -1.79 14.36
CA GLU A 149 -7.35 -0.88 13.72
C GLU A 149 -7.68 -1.35 12.30
N LEU A 150 -8.99 -1.39 12.01
CA LEU A 150 -9.53 -1.66 10.68
C LEU A 150 -10.61 -0.62 10.37
N ASN A 151 -10.35 0.19 9.36
CA ASN A 151 -11.37 1.03 8.74
C ASN A 151 -11.76 0.43 7.39
N CYS A 152 -13.02 0.02 7.26
CA CYS A 152 -13.61 -0.45 6.00
C CYS A 152 -14.92 0.28 5.67
N SER A 153 -15.12 1.49 6.22
CA SER A 153 -16.31 2.31 5.94
C SER A 153 -16.44 2.63 4.46
N ASP A 154 -17.63 3.08 4.04
CA ASP A 154 -17.85 3.58 2.67
C ASP A 154 -17.45 2.57 1.59
N ASN A 155 -17.67 1.28 1.88
CA ASN A 155 -17.64 0.19 0.92
C ASN A 155 -19.06 -0.37 0.78
N PRO A 156 -19.40 -1.00 -0.36
CA PRO A 156 -20.61 -1.80 -0.42
C PRO A 156 -20.55 -2.92 0.64
N PRO A 157 -21.70 -3.50 1.03
CA PRO A 157 -21.73 -4.64 1.94
C PRO A 157 -20.77 -5.74 1.48
N LEU A 158 -19.83 -6.11 2.34
CA LEU A 158 -18.83 -7.13 2.02
C LEU A 158 -19.53 -8.47 1.77
N THR A 159 -19.25 -9.09 0.63
CA THR A 159 -19.75 -10.43 0.33
C THR A 159 -18.92 -11.50 1.04
N ASN A 160 -17.61 -11.27 1.19
CA ASN A 160 -16.71 -12.17 1.92
C ASN A 160 -15.73 -11.39 2.80
N LEU A 161 -15.66 -11.78 4.07
CA LEU A 161 -14.62 -11.37 5.01
C LEU A 161 -13.95 -12.63 5.56
N SER A 162 -12.66 -12.77 5.28
CA SER A 162 -11.83 -13.87 5.78
C SER A 162 -10.78 -13.33 6.74
N LEU A 163 -10.71 -13.95 7.90
CA LEU A 163 -9.66 -13.74 8.87
C LEU A 163 -8.69 -14.90 8.73
N ALA A 164 -7.50 -14.64 8.19
CA ALA A 164 -6.42 -15.63 8.19
C ALA A 164 -6.05 -15.90 9.66
N SER A 165 -6.48 -17.07 10.15
CA SER A 165 -6.22 -17.53 11.51
C SER A 165 -5.36 -18.78 11.46
N ASP A 166 -4.16 -18.71 12.03
CA ASP A 166 -3.54 -19.90 12.63
C ASP A 166 -3.97 -19.91 14.09
N SER A 167 -5.14 -20.50 14.37
CA SER A 167 -5.63 -20.85 15.71
C SER A 167 -5.70 -19.74 16.77
N SER A 168 -6.86 -19.08 16.91
CA SER A 168 -7.53 -18.62 18.17
C SER A 168 -8.31 -17.31 17.96
N PRO A 169 -9.59 -17.20 18.39
CA PRO A 169 -10.35 -15.96 18.31
C PRO A 169 -10.09 -15.10 19.55
N GLN A 170 -9.20 -14.13 19.44
CA GLN A 170 -9.08 -13.00 20.37
C GLN A 170 -8.96 -11.73 19.53
N VAL A 171 -10.01 -11.39 18.78
CA VAL A 171 -10.09 -10.08 18.13
C VAL A 171 -11.30 -9.36 18.66
N THR A 172 -11.06 -8.41 19.56
CA THR A 172 -11.97 -7.28 19.74
C THR A 172 -11.72 -6.40 18.53
N VAL A 173 -12.34 -6.72 17.39
CA VAL A 173 -12.27 -5.84 16.22
C VAL A 173 -13.10 -4.62 16.61
N LEU A 174 -12.44 -3.48 16.86
CA LEU A 174 -13.13 -2.20 16.80
C LEU A 174 -13.42 -1.95 15.32
N VAL A 175 -14.46 -2.62 14.81
CA VAL A 175 -14.99 -2.32 13.48
C VAL A 175 -15.57 -0.93 13.64
N VAL A 176 -14.88 0.11 13.17
CA VAL A 176 -15.56 1.39 12.87
C VAL A 176 -16.34 1.19 11.57
N ALA A 177 -17.19 0.17 11.55
CA ALA A 177 -18.32 0.14 10.66
C ALA A 177 -19.37 0.94 11.42
N PHE A 178 -19.63 2.15 10.96
CA PHE A 178 -21.02 2.57 10.94
C PHE A 178 -21.73 1.52 10.07
N LEU A 179 -22.19 0.44 10.72
CA LEU A 179 -23.38 -0.24 10.29
C LEU A 179 -24.44 0.85 10.37
N ASP A 180 -24.71 1.52 9.26
CA ASP A 180 -25.96 2.25 9.13
C ASP A 180 -27.07 1.24 9.40
N LEU A 181 -27.62 1.36 10.61
CA LEU A 181 -28.87 0.77 11.03
C LEU A 181 -29.94 1.16 10.01
N LEU A 182 -30.42 0.17 9.24
CA LEU A 182 -31.84 -0.19 8.99
C LEU A 182 -31.99 -1.01 7.70
#